data_AF-A0A3N9UUZ8-F1
#
_entry.id   AF-A0A3N9UUZ8-F1
#
_cell.length_a   1.000
_cell.length_b   1.000
_cell.length_c   1.000
_cell.angle_alpha   90.00
_cell.angle_beta   90.00
_cell.angle_gamma   90.00
#
_symmetry.space_group_name_H-M   'P 1'
#
loop_
_entity.id
_entity.type
_entity.pdbx_description
1 polymer ?
#
loop_
_entity_poly.entity_id
_entity_poly.type
_entity_poly.pdbx_seq_one_letter_code
_entity_poly.pdbx_strand_id
1 'polypeptide(L)' 'MKCWECGEDACGICRFCGRAVCKKHATEMPFILSVYCHGENASRAIVVSGALYCGICKPLPSPIEMPELDELRCEK' A
#
# COMPACT_ATOMS: atom_id res chain seq x y z
N MET A 1 -3.97 20.00 -2.51
CA MET A 1 -3.21 19.18 -1.53
C MET A 1 -1.73 19.38 -1.77
N LYS A 2 -0.90 19.31 -0.73
CA LYS A 2 0.54 19.59 -0.82
C LYS A 2 1.37 18.31 -0.75
N CYS A 3 2.49 18.29 -1.44
CA CYS A 3 3.44 17.19 -1.43
C CYS A 3 4.01 17.01 -0.03
N TRP A 4 3.96 15.77 0.47
CA TRP A 4 4.47 15.41 1.79
C TRP A 4 5.95 15.76 1.99
N GLU A 5 6.75 15.67 0.93
CA GLU A 5 8.21 15.82 1.04
C GLU A 5 8.68 17.28 0.86
N CYS A 6 8.08 18.04 -0.06
CA CYS A 6 8.58 19.38 -0.40
C CYS A 6 7.53 20.51 -0.32
N GLY A 7 6.27 20.22 0.04
CA GLY A 7 5.23 21.25 0.19
C GLY A 7 4.66 21.83 -1.11
N GLU A 8 5.21 21.48 -2.28
CA GLU A 8 4.68 21.86 -3.59
C GLU A 8 3.30 21.26 -3.87
N ASP A 9 2.60 21.72 -4.90
CA ASP A 9 1.31 21.13 -5.27
C ASP A 9 1.46 19.65 -5.66
N ALA A 10 0.66 18.80 -4.99
CA ALA A 10 0.66 17.38 -5.27
C ALA A 10 -0.17 17.06 -6.52
N CYS A 11 0.29 16.07 -7.29
CA CYS A 11 -0.41 15.58 -8.47
C CYS A 11 -1.17 14.27 -8.22
N GLY A 12 -0.99 13.65 -7.05
CA GLY A 12 -1.70 12.43 -6.69
C GLY A 12 -1.40 11.96 -5.27
N ILE A 13 -2.00 10.82 -4.91
CA ILE A 13 -1.91 10.19 -3.59
C ILE A 13 -1.26 8.82 -3.72
N CYS A 14 -0.25 8.55 -2.89
CA CYS A 14 0.41 7.25 -2.82
C CYS A 14 -0.60 6.13 -2.50
N ARG A 15 -0.63 5.09 -3.33
CA ARG A 15 -1.60 3.98 -3.21
C ARG A 15 -1.45 3.19 -1.91
N PHE A 16 -0.26 3.22 -1.31
CA PHE A 16 0.11 2.39 -0.17
C PHE A 16 -0.06 3.07 1.19
N CYS A 17 0.39 4.33 1.33
CA CYS A 17 0.36 5.04 2.62
C CYS A 17 -0.52 6.29 2.64
N GLY A 18 -1.14 6.67 1.51
CA GLY A 18 -2.07 7.81 1.46
C GLY A 18 -1.43 9.21 1.47
N ARG A 19 -0.09 9.33 1.42
CA ARG A 19 0.59 10.63 1.29
C ARG A 19 0.33 11.25 -0.08
N ALA A 20 0.05 12.55 -0.12
CA ALA A 20 0.03 13.32 -1.36
C ALA A 20 1.46 13.63 -1.83
N VAL A 21 1.75 13.48 -3.13
CA VAL A 21 3.09 13.72 -3.72
C VAL A 21 3.02 14.49 -5.03
N CYS A 22 4.03 15.35 -5.29
CA CYS A 22 4.20 16.03 -6.57
C CYS A 22 4.91 15.13 -7.58
N LYS A 23 4.93 15.52 -8.86
CA LYS A 23 5.56 14.71 -9.93
C LYS A 23 7.03 14.38 -9.69
N LYS A 24 7.76 15.23 -8.96
CA LYS A 24 9.18 15.03 -8.67
C LYS A 24 9.43 13.88 -7.69
N HIS A 25 8.58 13.75 -6.67
CA HIS A 25 8.71 12.71 -5.62
C HIS A 25 7.77 11.52 -5.87
N ALA A 26 6.94 11.60 -6.91
CA ALA A 26 6.18 10.49 -7.42
C ALA A 26 7.11 9.49 -8.11
N THR A 27 7.00 8.23 -7.71
CA THR A 27 7.60 7.07 -8.40
C THR A 27 6.53 5.99 -8.54
N GLU A 28 6.91 4.83 -9.04
CA GLU A 28 6.01 3.73 -9.35
C GLU A 28 6.39 2.47 -8.57
N MET A 29 5.40 1.72 -8.13
CA MET A 29 5.58 0.41 -7.50
C MET A 29 4.41 -0.52 -7.86
N PRO A 30 4.66 -1.83 -8.05
CA PRO A 30 3.59 -2.78 -8.30
C PRO A 30 2.58 -2.84 -7.15
N PHE A 31 1.30 -2.81 -7.49
CA PHE A 31 0.19 -2.95 -6.55
C PHE A 31 -0.70 -4.13 -6.94
N ILE A 32 -0.86 -5.10 -6.04
CA ILE A 32 -1.76 -6.24 -6.23
C ILE A 32 -3.20 -5.76 -6.07
N LEU A 33 -3.99 -5.83 -7.14
CA LEU A 33 -5.39 -5.41 -7.14
C LEU A 33 -6.30 -6.54 -6.63
N SER A 34 -6.01 -7.78 -7.02
CA SER A 34 -6.78 -8.95 -6.64
C SER A 34 -5.92 -10.20 -6.69
N VAL A 35 -6.19 -11.14 -5.78
CA VAL A 35 -5.55 -12.46 -5.70
C VAL A 35 -6.62 -13.53 -5.89
N TYR A 36 -6.32 -14.49 -6.76
CA TYR A 36 -7.14 -15.66 -7.06
C TYR A 36 -6.39 -16.89 -6.54
N CYS A 37 -6.83 -17.40 -5.40
CA CYS A 37 -6.32 -18.64 -4.83
C CYS A 37 -7.02 -19.82 -5.49
N HIS A 38 -6.26 -20.84 -5.92
CA HIS A 38 -6.82 -22.03 -6.55
C HIS A 38 -6.31 -23.30 -5.87
N GLY A 39 -6.80 -23.61 -4.67
CA GLY A 39 -6.53 -24.88 -3.97
C GLY A 39 -5.05 -25.30 -4.02
N GLU A 40 -4.79 -26.49 -4.60
CA GLU A 40 -3.44 -27.06 -4.76
C GLU A 40 -2.58 -26.39 -5.85
N ASN A 41 -3.16 -25.54 -6.70
CA ASN A 41 -2.44 -24.81 -7.74
C ASN A 41 -1.90 -23.47 -7.23
N ALA A 42 -0.87 -22.97 -7.91
CA ALA A 42 -0.28 -21.67 -7.61
C ALA A 42 -1.31 -20.52 -7.74
N SER A 43 -1.35 -19.65 -6.71
CA SER A 43 -2.17 -18.44 -6.71
C SER A 43 -1.81 -17.51 -7.86
N ARG A 44 -2.82 -16.88 -8.45
CA ARG A 44 -2.66 -15.89 -9.53
C ARG A 44 -3.09 -14.52 -9.03
N ALA A 45 -2.57 -13.45 -9.62
CA ALA A 45 -2.92 -12.09 -9.22
C ALA A 45 -3.05 -11.15 -10.43
N ILE A 46 -3.97 -10.18 -10.31
CA ILE A 46 -4.01 -9.00 -11.19
C ILE A 46 -3.18 -7.90 -10.52
N VAL A 47 -2.20 -7.37 -11.24
CA VAL A 47 -1.24 -6.40 -10.72
C VAL A 47 -1.25 -5.14 -11.57
N VAL A 48 -1.29 -3.98 -10.93
CA VAL A 48 -0.98 -2.69 -11.54
C VAL A 48 0.53 -2.49 -11.40
N SER A 49 1.28 -2.56 -12.50
CA SER A 49 2.75 -2.50 -12.46
C SER A 49 3.29 -1.14 -12.01
N GLY A 50 2.58 -0.05 -12.34
CA GLY A 50 3.02 1.33 -12.13
C GLY A 50 2.10 2.13 -11.20
N ALA A 51 1.72 1.58 -10.04
CA ALA A 51 0.89 2.34 -9.11
C ALA A 51 1.70 3.49 -8.46
N LEU A 52 1.05 4.63 -8.26
CA LEU A 52 1.69 5.81 -7.67
C LEU A 52 2.23 5.49 -6.27
N TYR A 53 3.54 5.65 -6.12
CA TYR A 53 4.32 5.39 -4.92
C TYR A 53 5.08 6.64 -4.50
N CYS A 54 5.14 6.93 -3.20
CA CYS A 54 5.82 8.12 -2.68
C CYS A 54 7.34 7.98 -2.56
N GLY A 55 7.92 6.85 -2.99
CA GLY A 55 9.38 6.63 -2.96
C GLY A 55 9.95 6.26 -1.59
N ILE A 56 9.28 6.65 -0.51
CA ILE A 56 9.82 6.56 0.86
C ILE A 56 9.07 5.59 1.79
N CYS A 57 7.79 5.28 1.54
CA CYS A 57 7.06 4.37 2.44
C CYS A 57 7.43 2.92 2.18
N LYS A 58 7.53 2.10 3.23
CA LYS A 58 7.92 0.70 3.11
C LYS A 58 6.76 -0.18 3.58
N PRO A 59 5.83 -0.58 2.69
CA PRO A 59 4.83 -1.60 3.04
C PRO A 59 5.53 -2.83 3.60
N LEU A 60 5.05 -3.36 4.72
CA LEU A 60 5.64 -4.55 5.31
C LEU A 60 5.36 -5.76 4.41
N PRO A 61 6.35 -6.64 4.19
CA PRO A 61 6.18 -7.83 3.35
C PRO A 61 5.32 -8.91 4.01
N SER A 62 5.22 -8.86 5.34
CA SER A 62 4.45 -9.81 6.15
C SER A 62 3.52 -9.05 7.10
N PRO A 63 2.34 -9.61 7.42
CA PRO A 63 1.50 -9.11 8.49
C PRO A 63 2.26 -9.06 9.82
N ILE A 64 1.88 -8.10 10.67
CA ILE A 64 2.36 -8.02 12.05
C ILE A 64 1.33 -8.59 13.00
N GLU A 65 1.78 -9.17 14.10
CA GLU A 65 0.91 -9.55 15.22
C GLU A 65 0.33 -8.28 15.88
N MET A 66 -0.93 -8.36 16.32
CA MET A 66 -1.64 -7.25 16.97
C MET A 66 -2.32 -7.74 18.26
N PRO A 67 -1.54 -8.14 19.28
CA PRO A 67 -2.07 -8.77 20.49
C PRO A 67 -3.11 -7.90 21.21
N GLU A 68 -2.96 -6.57 21.17
CA GLU A 68 -3.89 -5.62 21.81
C GLU A 68 -5.30 -5.66 21.19
N LEU A 69 -5.43 -6.08 19.93
CA LEU A 69 -6.73 -6.25 19.27
C LEU A 69 -7.32 -7.65 19.45
N ASP A 70 -6.50 -8.66 19.72
CA ASP A 70 -6.97 -10.02 19.97
C ASP A 70 -7.62 -10.14 21.36
N GLU A 71 -7.09 -9.41 22.35
CA GLU A 71 -7.67 -9.31 23.69
C GLU A 71 -9.07 -8.66 23.69
N LEU A 72 -9.30 -7.69 22.78
CA LEU A 72 -10.60 -7.02 22.60
C LEU A 72 -11.67 -7.90 21.92
N ARG A 73 -11.31 -9.08 21.40
CA ARG A 73 -12.22 -9.96 20.64
C ARG A 73 -12.78 -11.13 21.44
N CYS A 74 -12.52 -11.19 22.75
CA CYS A 74 -13.02 -12.22 23.66
C CYS A 74 -14.05 -11.70 24.68
N GLU A 75 -15.05 -10.94 24.21
CA GLU A 75 -16.37 -10.91 24.85
C GLU A 75 -17.37 -11.54 23.87
N LYS A 76 -17.41 -12.88 23.87
CA LYS A 76 -18.53 -13.65 23.32
C LYS A 76 -19.16 -14.45 24.44
#